data_AF-A0A965R9C1-F1
#
_entry.id   AF-A0A965R9C1-F1
#
_cell.length_a   1.000
_cell.length_b   1.000
_cell.length_c   1.000
_cell.angle_alpha   90.00
_cell.angle_beta   90.00
_cell.angle_gamma   90.00
#
_symmetry.space_group_name_H-M   'P 1'
#
loop_
_entity.id
_entity.type
_entity.pdbx_description
1 polymer ?
#
loop_
_entity_poly.entity_id
_entity_poly.type
_entity_poly.pdbx_seq_one_letter_code
_entity_poly.pdbx_strand_id
1 'polypeptide(L)'
;MYTEAALLPRFLAPDKIQSGDRNIFNKFSGHEISETTSMGLGIFADGYIAYGAWGVAIFGFALGLLFSITFKVVENWTKISPFFMLFLFPILNYAVRPDCETQTTINHLVKSMFIYWLLVMAYRRYFSQKLMVLKKQGLLR
;
A
#
# COMPACT_ATOMS: atom_id res chain seq x y z
N MET A 1 7.88 -6.65 -15.37
CA MET A 1 8.34 -7.50 -14.25
C MET A 1 7.90 -6.97 -12.88
N TYR A 2 8.45 -5.90 -12.29
CA TYR A 2 8.06 -5.45 -10.93
C TYR A 2 6.66 -4.78 -10.84
N THR A 3 6.27 -4.00 -11.86
CA THR A 3 4.97 -3.28 -11.90
C THR A 3 3.79 -4.24 -12.05
N GLU A 4 3.91 -5.23 -12.93
CA GLU A 4 2.93 -6.30 -13.13
C GLU A 4 2.76 -7.12 -11.85
N ALA A 5 3.86 -7.45 -11.18
CA ALA A 5 3.85 -8.23 -9.96
C ALA A 5 3.18 -7.47 -8.79
N ALA A 6 3.30 -6.13 -8.77
CA ALA A 6 2.77 -5.24 -7.75
C ALA A 6 1.26 -4.96 -7.91
N LEU A 7 0.77 -4.83 -9.15
CA LEU A 7 -0.61 -4.42 -9.42
C LEU A 7 -1.55 -5.60 -9.77
N LEU A 8 -1.04 -6.67 -10.38
CA LEU A 8 -1.91 -7.77 -10.83
C LEU A 8 -2.16 -8.83 -9.75
N PRO A 9 -3.43 -9.25 -9.55
CA PRO A 9 -3.74 -10.39 -8.73
C PRO A 9 -3.10 -11.66 -9.32
N ARG A 10 -2.67 -12.58 -8.44
CA ARG A 10 -1.91 -13.80 -8.80
C ARG A 10 -2.67 -14.73 -9.76
N PHE A 11 -4.00 -14.55 -9.85
CA PHE A 11 -4.84 -15.24 -10.85
C PHE A 11 -4.53 -14.83 -12.30
N LEU A 12 -4.19 -13.55 -12.54
CA LEU A 12 -3.90 -13.03 -13.87
C LEU A 12 -2.43 -13.17 -14.28
N ALA A 13 -1.53 -13.36 -13.31
CA ALA A 13 -0.09 -13.53 -13.53
C ALA A 13 0.45 -14.58 -12.53
N PRO A 14 0.37 -15.88 -12.85
CA PRO A 14 0.85 -16.95 -11.99
C PRO A 14 2.38 -16.94 -11.83
N ASP A 15 3.11 -16.56 -12.88
CA ASP A 15 4.59 -16.54 -12.93
C ASP A 15 5.23 -15.31 -12.28
N LYS A 16 4.47 -14.55 -11.48
CA LYS A 16 4.98 -13.34 -10.83
C LYS A 16 5.97 -13.68 -9.72
N ILE A 17 6.96 -12.80 -9.53
CA ILE A 17 7.96 -12.90 -8.45
C ILE A 17 7.24 -13.19 -7.12
N GLN A 18 7.73 -14.21 -6.41
CA GLN A 18 7.19 -14.56 -5.10
C GLN A 18 7.70 -13.58 -4.05
N SER A 19 6.81 -13.16 -3.14
CA SER A 19 7.22 -12.44 -1.93
C SER A 19 8.14 -13.33 -1.09
N GLY A 20 9.26 -12.78 -0.61
CA GLY A 20 10.27 -13.50 0.16
C GLY A 20 11.05 -14.53 -0.65
N ASP A 21 11.35 -14.26 -1.92
CA ASP A 21 12.08 -15.20 -2.77
C ASP A 21 13.50 -15.46 -2.24
N ARG A 22 13.71 -16.69 -1.74
CA ARG A 22 14.98 -17.19 -1.23
C ARG A 22 16.12 -17.04 -2.23
N ASN A 23 15.85 -17.24 -3.51
CA ASN A 23 16.90 -17.18 -4.54
C ASN A 23 17.44 -15.76 -4.68
N ILE A 24 16.56 -14.75 -4.59
CA ILE A 24 16.95 -13.34 -4.63
C ILE A 24 17.66 -12.98 -3.32
N PHE A 25 17.13 -13.40 -2.17
CA PHE A 25 17.74 -13.14 -0.88
C PHE A 25 19.16 -13.71 -0.80
N ASN A 26 19.36 -15.00 -1.12
CA ASN A 26 20.68 -15.64 -1.03
C ASN A 26 21.68 -15.02 -2.00
N LYS A 27 21.23 -14.64 -3.20
CA LYS A 27 22.08 -14.03 -4.23
C LYS A 27 22.60 -12.65 -3.84
N PHE A 28 21.80 -11.83 -3.15
CA PHE A 28 22.13 -10.43 -2.90
C PHE A 28 22.43 -10.08 -1.44
N SER A 29 22.00 -10.90 -0.46
CA SER A 29 22.33 -10.70 0.95
C SER A 29 23.71 -11.26 1.34
N GLY A 30 24.26 -12.17 0.53
CA GLY A 30 25.47 -12.93 0.89
C GLY A 30 25.27 -13.95 2.01
N HIS A 31 24.03 -14.20 2.44
CA HIS A 31 23.67 -15.20 3.44
C HIS A 31 22.86 -16.33 2.80
N GLU A 32 23.11 -17.57 3.18
CA GLU A 32 22.27 -18.70 2.76
C GLU A 32 21.21 -18.99 3.82
N ILE A 33 19.93 -18.80 3.47
CA ILE A 33 18.81 -19.22 4.31
C ILE A 33 18.34 -20.64 3.96
N SER A 34 17.89 -21.36 4.98
CA SER A 34 17.30 -22.70 4.88
C SER A 34 16.14 -22.74 3.87
N GLU A 35 15.87 -23.89 3.27
CA GLU A 35 14.73 -24.10 2.35
C GLU A 35 13.37 -23.79 2.99
N THR A 36 13.29 -23.79 4.32
CA THR A 36 12.07 -23.47 5.08
C THR A 36 11.91 -21.98 5.39
N THR A 37 12.91 -21.15 5.10
CA THR A 37 12.93 -19.73 5.46
C THR A 37 12.82 -18.85 4.22
N SER A 38 11.96 -17.84 4.30
CA SER A 38 11.66 -16.89 3.22
C SER A 38 11.78 -15.49 3.79
N MET A 39 12.60 -14.64 3.18
CA MET A 39 12.89 -13.30 3.68
C MET A 39 13.09 -12.33 2.51
N GLY A 40 12.60 -11.10 2.67
CA GLY A 40 12.82 -10.00 1.75
C GLY A 40 14.08 -9.21 2.08
N LEU A 41 14.68 -8.60 1.07
CA LEU A 41 15.84 -7.70 1.24
C LEU A 41 15.43 -6.28 1.64
N GLY A 42 14.14 -5.95 1.47
CA GLY A 42 13.59 -4.62 1.73
C GLY A 42 13.46 -3.76 0.48
N ILE A 43 12.56 -2.79 0.53
CA ILE A 43 12.18 -1.92 -0.59
C ILE A 43 13.36 -1.14 -1.20
N PHE A 44 14.29 -0.67 -0.38
CA PHE A 44 15.47 0.07 -0.88
C PHE A 44 16.54 -0.85 -1.46
N ALA A 45 16.68 -2.06 -0.93
CA ALA A 45 17.62 -3.05 -1.47
C ALA A 45 17.15 -3.53 -2.85
N ASP A 46 15.86 -3.82 -3.01
CA ASP A 46 15.25 -4.11 -4.31
C ASP A 46 15.48 -2.96 -5.30
N GLY A 47 15.27 -1.72 -4.85
CA GLY A 47 15.53 -0.52 -5.65
C GLY A 47 17.00 -0.41 -6.07
N TYR A 48 17.94 -0.76 -5.18
CA TYR A 48 19.38 -0.73 -5.46
C TYR A 48 19.79 -1.77 -6.46
N ILE A 49 19.28 -3.00 -6.31
CA ILE A 49 19.54 -4.11 -7.22
C ILE A 49 18.97 -3.79 -8.62
N ALA A 50 17.79 -3.17 -8.69
CA ALA A 50 17.12 -2.89 -9.95
C ALA A 50 17.69 -1.66 -10.69
N TYR A 51 18.03 -0.58 -9.98
CA TYR A 51 18.34 0.72 -10.59
C TYR A 51 19.75 1.27 -10.25
N GLY A 52 20.50 0.59 -9.39
CA GLY A 52 21.82 1.04 -8.92
C GLY A 52 21.76 2.22 -7.95
N ALA A 53 22.94 2.72 -7.55
CA ALA A 53 23.07 3.75 -6.51
C ALA A 53 22.31 5.06 -6.84
N TRP A 54 22.49 5.60 -8.04
CA TRP A 54 21.80 6.80 -8.48
C TRP A 54 20.30 6.57 -8.71
N GLY A 55 19.93 5.39 -9.21
CA GLY A 55 18.54 5.03 -9.43
C GLY A 55 17.74 4.89 -8.13
N VAL A 56 18.37 4.45 -7.04
CA VAL A 56 17.72 4.39 -5.71
C VAL A 56 17.29 5.74 -5.19
N ALA A 57 18.07 6.80 -5.44
CA ALA A 57 17.69 8.14 -5.01
C ALA A 57 16.38 8.57 -5.68
N ILE A 58 16.27 8.34 -7.00
CA ILE A 58 15.05 8.63 -7.78
C ILE A 58 13.90 7.75 -7.33
N PHE A 59 14.16 6.45 -7.10
CA PHE A 59 13.17 5.51 -6.58
C PHE A 59 12.65 5.92 -5.20
N GLY A 60 13.53 6.31 -4.28
CA GLY A 60 13.17 6.81 -2.95
C GLY A 60 12.34 8.08 -3.02
N PHE A 61 12.67 8.99 -3.94
CA PHE A 61 11.86 10.18 -4.21
C PHE A 61 10.46 9.79 -4.72
N ALA A 62 10.35 8.87 -5.68
CA ALA A 62 9.07 8.40 -6.21
C ALA A 62 8.22 7.72 -5.12
N LEU A 63 8.85 6.93 -4.24
CA LEU A 63 8.20 6.28 -3.10
C LEU A 63 7.71 7.32 -2.07
N GLY A 64 8.52 8.33 -1.76
CA GLY A 64 8.12 9.45 -0.90
C GLY A 64 6.93 10.23 -1.47
N LEU A 65 6.91 10.45 -2.80
CA LEU A 65 5.80 11.08 -3.49
C LEU A 65 4.52 10.23 -3.39
N LEU A 66 4.63 8.90 -3.55
CA LEU A 66 3.52 7.97 -3.35
C LEU A 66 2.94 8.04 -1.92
N PHE A 67 3.80 8.10 -0.91
CA PHE A 67 3.35 8.28 0.48
C PHE A 67 2.68 9.64 0.68
N SER A 68 3.24 10.73 0.15
CA SER A 68 2.63 12.07 0.22
C SER A 68 1.22 12.09 -0.37
N ILE A 69 1.01 11.44 -1.52
CA ILE A 69 -0.34 11.28 -2.12
C ILE A 69 -1.26 10.50 -1.17
N THR A 70 -0.77 9.41 -0.59
CA THR A 70 -1.53 8.57 0.36
C THR A 70 -2.00 9.40 1.56
N PHE A 71 -1.11 10.18 2.16
CA PHE A 71 -1.45 11.10 3.25
C PHE A 71 -2.53 12.11 2.84
N LYS A 72 -2.39 12.73 1.66
CA LYS A 72 -3.34 13.72 1.16
C LYS A 72 -4.73 13.13 0.88
N VAL A 73 -4.80 11.88 0.44
CA VAL A 73 -6.09 11.18 0.26
C VAL A 73 -6.75 10.90 1.60
N VAL A 74 -6.00 10.39 2.58
CA VAL A 74 -6.53 10.12 3.93
C VAL A 74 -6.96 11.40 4.62
N GLU A 75 -6.19 12.49 4.50
CA GLU A 75 -6.56 13.83 4.98
C GLU A 75 -7.89 14.29 4.36
N ASN A 76 -8.13 14.03 3.07
CA ASN A 76 -9.41 14.38 2.47
C ASN A 76 -10.58 13.56 3.04
N TRP A 77 -10.34 12.32 3.50
CA TRP A 77 -11.36 11.52 4.18
C TRP A 77 -11.68 12.07 5.58
N THR A 78 -10.72 12.65 6.29
CA THR A 78 -10.97 13.19 7.65
C THR A 78 -11.99 14.33 7.67
N LYS A 79 -12.15 15.06 6.55
CA LYS A 79 -13.21 16.07 6.36
C LYS A 79 -14.62 15.51 6.47
N ILE A 80 -14.81 14.21 6.20
CA ILE A 80 -16.10 13.51 6.36
C ILE A 80 -16.28 13.09 7.82
N SER A 81 -15.23 12.52 8.42
CA SER A 81 -15.19 12.17 9.83
C SER A 81 -13.74 12.08 10.29
N PRO A 82 -13.35 12.73 11.42
CA PRO A 82 -11.99 12.67 11.97
C PRO A 82 -11.49 11.23 12.23
N PHE A 83 -12.41 10.28 12.43
CA PHE A 83 -12.10 8.88 12.66
C PHE A 83 -11.28 8.24 11.52
N PHE A 84 -11.47 8.69 10.28
CA PHE A 84 -10.77 8.11 9.12
C PHE A 84 -9.25 8.34 9.13
N MET A 85 -8.75 9.26 9.97
CA MET A 85 -7.31 9.42 10.20
C MET A 85 -6.65 8.11 10.66
N LEU A 86 -7.39 7.28 11.42
CA LEU A 86 -6.88 6.02 11.94
C LEU A 86 -6.60 4.97 10.86
N PHE A 87 -7.17 5.12 9.66
CA PHE A 87 -6.88 4.20 8.54
C PHE A 87 -5.46 4.35 8.01
N LEU A 88 -4.78 5.44 8.33
CA LEU A 88 -3.38 5.62 7.98
C LEU A 88 -2.49 4.48 8.53
N PHE A 89 -2.73 4.04 9.76
CA PHE A 89 -1.94 2.99 10.42
C PHE A 89 -1.98 1.66 9.66
N PRO A 90 -3.16 1.06 9.36
CA PRO A 90 -3.19 -0.15 8.58
C PRO A 90 -2.71 0.07 7.15
N ILE A 91 -3.02 1.20 6.49
CA ILE A 91 -2.58 1.47 5.11
C ILE A 91 -1.05 1.45 4.98
N LEU A 92 -0.34 2.09 5.91
CA LEU A 92 1.12 2.23 5.87
C LEU A 92 1.87 1.13 6.62
N ASN A 93 1.19 0.13 7.18
CA ASN A 93 1.81 -0.91 8.00
C ASN A 93 2.97 -1.65 7.29
N TYR A 94 2.78 -1.99 6.02
CA TYR A 94 3.81 -2.63 5.17
C TYR A 94 4.82 -1.66 4.57
N ALA A 95 4.58 -0.35 4.67
CA ALA A 95 5.52 0.68 4.22
C ALA A 95 6.57 1.02 5.29
N VAL A 96 6.22 0.91 6.57
CA VAL A 96 7.12 1.16 7.70
C VAL A 96 8.06 -0.03 7.96
N ARG A 97 7.67 -1.23 7.52
CA ARG A 97 8.43 -2.46 7.72
C ARG A 97 9.58 -2.57 6.71
N PRO A 98 10.85 -2.64 7.17
CA PRO A 98 12.01 -2.64 6.29
C PRO A 98 12.27 -4.01 5.63
N ASP A 99 11.66 -5.09 6.13
CA ASP A 99 11.81 -6.47 5.66
C ASP A 99 10.95 -6.80 4.43
N CYS A 100 10.05 -5.89 4.02
CA CYS A 100 9.11 -6.13 2.94
C CYS A 100 9.67 -5.72 1.57
N GLU A 101 9.41 -6.54 0.56
CA GLU A 101 9.80 -6.24 -0.83
C GLU A 101 8.94 -5.13 -1.43
N THR A 102 9.49 -4.48 -2.46
CA THR A 102 8.82 -3.40 -3.19
C THR A 102 7.43 -3.81 -3.67
N GLN A 103 7.31 -5.04 -4.18
CA GLN A 103 6.05 -5.60 -4.67
C GLN A 103 5.01 -5.74 -3.55
N THR A 104 5.41 -6.26 -2.38
CA THR A 104 4.53 -6.52 -1.25
C THR A 104 4.00 -5.21 -0.68
N THR A 105 4.88 -4.22 -0.49
CA THR A 105 4.52 -2.89 0.01
C THR A 105 3.56 -2.16 -0.93
N ILE A 106 3.83 -2.13 -2.24
CA ILE A 106 2.95 -1.45 -3.21
C ILE A 106 1.59 -2.16 -3.30
N ASN A 107 1.58 -3.50 -3.37
CA ASN A 107 0.34 -4.27 -3.46
C ASN A 107 -0.53 -4.09 -2.22
N HIS A 108 0.07 -4.09 -1.03
CA HIS A 108 -0.66 -3.80 0.21
C HIS A 108 -1.23 -2.38 0.19
N LEU A 109 -0.40 -1.38 -0.13
CA LEU A 109 -0.84 0.03 -0.19
C LEU A 109 -2.02 0.22 -1.13
N VAL A 110 -1.95 -0.31 -2.36
CA VAL A 110 -3.03 -0.19 -3.36
C VAL A 110 -4.32 -0.87 -2.88
N LYS A 111 -4.22 -2.10 -2.35
CA LYS A 111 -5.41 -2.84 -1.87
C LYS A 111 -6.04 -2.20 -0.65
N SER A 112 -5.24 -1.79 0.32
CA SER A 112 -5.72 -1.08 1.51
C SER A 112 -6.40 0.22 1.10
N MET A 113 -5.77 1.02 0.24
CA MET A 113 -6.38 2.26 -0.26
C MET A 113 -7.72 2.01 -0.94
N PHE A 114 -7.83 0.96 -1.76
CA PHE A 114 -9.08 0.62 -2.43
C PHE A 114 -10.19 0.21 -1.44
N ILE A 115 -9.88 -0.65 -0.47
CA ILE A 115 -10.84 -1.11 0.54
C ILE A 115 -11.33 0.06 1.41
N TYR A 116 -10.40 0.87 1.94
CA TYR A 116 -10.77 2.01 2.78
C TYR A 116 -11.50 3.10 2.00
N TRP A 117 -11.13 3.32 0.74
CA TRP A 117 -11.88 4.22 -0.14
C TRP A 117 -13.34 3.77 -0.31
N LEU A 118 -13.58 2.47 -0.52
CA LEU A 118 -14.93 1.90 -0.63
C LEU A 118 -15.71 2.12 0.68
N LEU A 119 -15.09 1.86 1.83
CA LEU A 119 -15.69 2.09 3.14
C LEU A 119 -16.08 3.56 3.35
N VAL A 120 -15.20 4.50 3.02
CA VAL A 120 -15.47 5.94 3.12
C VAL A 120 -16.60 6.34 2.17
N MET A 121 -16.63 5.80 0.95
CA MET A 121 -17.71 6.05 -0.01
C MET A 121 -19.06 5.53 0.48
N ALA A 122 -19.11 4.31 1.03
CA ALA A 122 -20.30 3.72 1.60
C ALA A 122 -20.81 4.54 2.80
N TYR A 123 -19.91 4.93 3.70
CA TYR A 123 -20.23 5.78 4.85
C TYR A 123 -20.80 7.13 4.41
N ARG A 124 -20.16 7.81 3.44
CA ARG A 124 -20.63 9.09 2.91
C ARG A 124 -22.04 8.98 2.33
N ARG A 125 -22.32 7.91 1.57
CA ARG A 125 -23.66 7.67 1.00
C ARG A 125 -24.70 7.44 2.09
N TYR A 126 -24.41 6.62 3.09
CA TYR A 126 -25.32 6.36 4.21
C TYR A 126 -25.65 7.64 4.98
N PHE A 127 -24.65 8.45 5.33
CA PHE A 127 -24.86 9.68 6.08
C PHE A 127 -25.62 10.74 5.26
N SER A 128 -25.32 10.87 3.97
CA SER A 128 -26.03 11.78 3.07
C SER A 128 -27.51 11.42 2.93
N GLN A 129 -27.84 10.13 2.81
CA GLN A 129 -29.23 9.69 2.78
C GLN A 129 -29.95 9.94 4.10
N LYS A 130 -29.31 9.66 5.24
CA LYS A 130 -29.88 9.91 6.57
C LYS A 130 -30.17 11.40 6.79
N LEU A 131 -29.24 12.28 6.40
CA LEU A 131 -29.42 13.73 6.43
C LEU A 131 -30.61 14.19 5.56
N MET A 132 -30.76 13.64 4.34
CA MET A 132 -31.91 13.97 3.48
C MET A 132 -33.24 13.54 4.09
N VAL A 133 -33.32 12.36 4.71
CA VAL A 133 -34.55 11.88 5.37
C VAL A 133 -34.89 12.76 6.58
N LEU A 134 -33.91 13.09 7.43
CA LEU A 134 -34.10 13.94 8.60
C LEU A 134 -34.55 15.36 8.22
N LYS A 135 -33.98 15.92 7.14
CA LYS A 135 -34.42 17.22 6.60
C LYS A 135 -35.86 17.17 6.06
N LYS A 136 -36.24 16.09 5.36
CA LYS A 136 -37.62 15.87 4.88
C LYS A 136 -38.63 15.72 6.02
N GLN A 137 -38.20 15.18 7.16
CA GLN A 137 -39.01 15.06 8.38
C GLN A 137 -39.07 16.34 9.22
N GLY A 138 -38.41 17.43 8.79
CA GLY A 138 -38.41 18.71 9.52
C GLY A 138 -37.61 18.70 10.84
N LEU A 139 -36.85 17.64 11.12
CA LEU A 139 -36.04 17.47 12.33
C LEU A 139 -34.70 18.21 12.26
N LEU A 140 -34.29 18.63 11.06
CA LEU A 140 -33.12 19.47 10.79
C LEU A 140 -33.56 20.64 9.92
N ARG A 141 -33.25 21.88 10.34
CA ARG A 141 -33.47 23.10 9.55
C ARG A 141 -32.47 23.19 8.40
#